data_AF-A0A9Q8UTU8-F1
#
_entry.id   AF-A0A9Q8UTU8-F1
#
_cell.length_a   1.000
_cell.length_b   1.000
_cell.length_c   1.000
_cell.angle_alpha   90.00
_cell.angle_beta   90.00
_cell.angle_gamma   90.00
#
_symmetry.space_group_name_H-M   'P 1'
#
loop_
_entity.id
_entity.type
_entity.pdbx_description
1 polymer ?
#
loop_
_entity_poly.entity_id
_entity_poly.type
_entity_poly.pdbx_seq_one_letter_code
_entity_poly.pdbx_strand_id
1 'polypeptide(L)'
;MMSRPFDMIGSLYFGDTGVPGCKPIMVDRNVDSAHRFSIGPITRREFWQDERASMGHQGPWTSSTDYLQSIADREIEWLSKSAHRHPQSRQPWQHAGPLQDSADAHIASLNKFKAVITDIVPRDEDLTRPRFWHPDSHAGNIYVDEEANITAIIDWQGAWITPPFIGINPSPILDYVDIMMKLPENFKSLHEADKEKLRYRMSQSILITAYETETASINPPLIEMMRTAHSQTLKQLEAFANATWDNALYPFNETLLRVQQEWSHFGLDGNCPYEFSASEMQQHQDEAENFDDSQRFWHNVRGVLSEDGYTTNDDYPSAAKVLKELQNTAERSPN
;
A
#
# COMPACT_ATOMS: atom_id res chain seq x y z
N MET A 1 -0.72 -19.22 -13.80
CA MET A 1 0.77 -19.16 -13.71
C MET A 1 1.20 -17.71 -13.58
N MET A 2 1.98 -17.36 -12.54
CA MET A 2 2.53 -16.01 -12.37
C MET A 2 3.52 -15.67 -13.52
N SER A 3 3.70 -14.38 -13.81
CA SER A 3 4.63 -13.90 -14.85
C SER A 3 6.08 -14.35 -14.60
N ARG A 4 6.98 -14.15 -15.58
CA ARG A 4 8.39 -14.57 -15.42
C ARG A 4 9.06 -13.87 -14.22
N PRO A 5 9.82 -14.59 -13.40
CA PRO A 5 10.55 -14.02 -12.26
C PRO A 5 11.74 -13.18 -12.72
N PHE A 6 12.11 -12.20 -11.89
CA PHE A 6 13.36 -11.45 -11.95
C PHE A 6 14.26 -11.83 -10.78
N ASP A 7 15.55 -11.51 -10.87
CA ASP A 7 16.54 -11.84 -9.83
C ASP A 7 16.81 -10.69 -8.85
N MET A 8 16.22 -9.51 -9.09
CA MET A 8 16.41 -8.31 -8.29
C MET A 8 15.11 -7.54 -8.10
N ILE A 9 15.03 -6.82 -6.98
CA ILE A 9 13.99 -5.84 -6.65
C ILE A 9 14.52 -4.46 -7.05
N GLY A 10 13.69 -3.66 -7.71
CA GLY A 10 14.07 -2.35 -8.22
C GLY A 10 13.14 -1.87 -9.34
N SER A 11 13.61 -0.94 -10.17
CA SER A 11 12.86 -0.50 -11.36
C SER A 11 13.58 -0.89 -12.65
N LEU A 12 12.82 -0.92 -13.75
CA LEU A 12 13.35 -1.23 -15.08
C LEU A 12 13.95 0.03 -15.73
N TYR A 13 15.17 -0.09 -16.25
CA TYR A 13 15.88 0.96 -16.98
C TYR A 13 16.34 0.45 -18.34
N PHE A 14 16.62 1.37 -19.28
CA PHE A 14 17.38 0.99 -20.47
C PHE A 14 18.85 0.74 -20.10
N GLY A 15 19.47 -0.24 -20.76
CA GLY A 15 20.84 -0.68 -20.47
C GLY A 15 21.91 0.40 -20.68
N ASP A 16 21.60 1.42 -21.49
CA ASP A 16 22.48 2.52 -21.88
C ASP A 16 22.21 3.84 -21.12
N THR A 17 21.32 3.84 -20.12
CA THR A 17 20.93 5.05 -19.38
C THR A 17 22.06 5.70 -18.57
N GLY A 18 23.12 4.96 -18.25
CA GLY A 18 24.20 5.45 -17.39
C GLY A 18 23.79 5.75 -15.94
N VAL A 19 22.58 5.34 -15.54
CA VAL A 19 22.08 5.52 -14.16
C VAL A 19 22.94 4.66 -13.20
N PRO A 20 23.59 5.27 -12.19
CA PRO A 20 24.40 4.53 -11.23
C PRO A 20 23.59 3.44 -10.52
N GLY A 21 24.24 2.31 -10.25
CA GLY A 21 23.61 1.19 -9.54
C GLY A 21 22.84 0.20 -10.43
N CYS A 22 22.61 0.51 -11.71
CA CYS A 22 21.96 -0.42 -12.64
C CYS A 22 22.78 -1.71 -12.84
N LYS A 23 22.07 -2.83 -12.89
CA LYS A 23 22.60 -4.18 -13.10
C LYS A 23 21.91 -4.83 -14.31
N PRO A 24 22.63 -5.55 -15.18
CA PRO A 24 22.02 -6.28 -16.29
C PRO A 24 21.00 -7.30 -15.80
N ILE A 25 19.95 -7.52 -16.60
CA ILE A 25 18.97 -8.58 -16.30
C ILE A 25 19.56 -9.92 -16.74
N MET A 26 19.76 -10.83 -15.77
CA MET A 26 20.30 -12.16 -16.02
C MET A 26 19.20 -13.12 -16.45
N VAL A 27 18.50 -12.85 -17.56
CA VAL A 27 17.53 -13.83 -18.10
C VAL A 27 18.29 -14.90 -18.88
N ASP A 28 18.14 -16.15 -18.46
CA ASP A 28 18.70 -17.32 -19.11
C ASP A 28 18.36 -17.32 -20.63
N ARG A 29 19.39 -17.10 -21.46
CA ARG A 29 19.49 -17.46 -22.90
C ARG A 29 18.68 -16.68 -23.95
N ASN A 30 18.67 -15.35 -23.91
CA ASN A 30 18.55 -14.59 -25.16
C ASN A 30 19.38 -13.30 -25.11
N VAL A 31 20.53 -13.34 -25.81
CA VAL A 31 21.61 -12.35 -25.74
C VAL A 31 21.18 -10.97 -26.25
N ASP A 32 20.17 -10.89 -27.13
CA ASP A 32 19.72 -9.61 -27.71
C ASP A 32 18.91 -8.75 -26.73
N SER A 33 18.19 -9.35 -25.77
CA SER A 33 17.41 -8.61 -24.76
C SER A 33 18.23 -8.22 -23.52
N ALA A 34 19.31 -8.96 -23.22
CA ALA A 34 20.16 -8.72 -22.05
C ALA A 34 20.92 -7.37 -22.11
N HIS A 35 21.04 -6.78 -23.31
CA HIS A 35 21.65 -5.47 -23.51
C HIS A 35 20.65 -4.31 -23.49
N ARG A 36 19.35 -4.58 -23.67
CA ARG A 36 18.34 -3.51 -23.83
C ARG A 36 17.88 -2.94 -22.50
N PHE A 37 17.75 -3.78 -21.48
CA PHE A 37 17.23 -3.38 -20.18
C PHE A 37 18.14 -3.80 -19.03
N SER A 38 18.05 -3.05 -17.94
CA SER A 38 18.74 -3.28 -16.67
C SER A 38 17.75 -3.08 -15.52
N ILE A 39 18.07 -3.63 -14.35
CA ILE A 39 17.36 -3.34 -13.10
C ILE A 39 18.23 -2.37 -12.32
N GLY A 40 17.64 -1.25 -11.92
CA GLY A 40 18.33 -0.19 -11.20
C GLY A 40 17.58 0.22 -9.95
N PRO A 41 17.94 1.40 -9.41
CA PRO A 41 17.28 1.99 -8.26
C PRO A 41 15.76 1.98 -8.39
N ILE A 42 15.03 1.74 -7.30
CA ILE A 42 13.57 1.81 -7.33
C ILE A 42 13.11 3.26 -7.57
N THR A 43 12.09 3.46 -8.40
CA THR A 43 11.57 4.79 -8.77
C THR A 43 10.41 5.27 -7.89
N ARG A 44 10.12 4.55 -6.81
CA ARG A 44 9.04 4.85 -5.86
C ARG A 44 9.31 6.16 -5.13
N ARG A 45 8.30 7.05 -5.06
CA ARG A 45 8.41 8.41 -4.52
C ARG A 45 9.03 8.45 -3.13
N GLU A 46 8.71 7.49 -2.28
CA GLU A 46 9.17 7.35 -0.89
C GLU A 46 10.70 7.29 -0.78
N PHE A 47 11.38 6.82 -1.83
CA PHE A 47 12.84 6.73 -1.90
C PHE A 47 13.52 8.02 -2.41
N TRP A 48 12.75 8.96 -2.95
CA TRP A 48 13.24 10.17 -3.63
C TRP A 48 12.71 11.47 -3.03
N GLN A 49 11.83 11.41 -2.03
CA GLN A 49 11.28 12.58 -1.37
C GLN A 49 12.29 13.16 -0.35
N ASP A 50 12.41 14.50 -0.34
CA ASP A 50 13.24 15.25 0.60
C ASP A 50 14.70 14.73 0.66
N GLU A 51 15.28 14.62 1.85
CA GLU A 51 16.66 14.14 2.01
C GLU A 51 16.84 12.66 1.69
N ARG A 52 15.76 11.86 1.61
CA ARG A 52 15.84 10.41 1.35
C ARG A 52 16.50 10.12 0.00
N ALA A 53 16.31 11.00 -0.99
CA ALA A 53 16.95 10.93 -2.31
C ALA A 53 18.49 10.84 -2.23
N SER A 54 19.09 11.42 -1.18
CA SER A 54 20.55 11.51 -1.03
C SER A 54 21.18 10.43 -0.15
N MET A 55 20.38 9.52 0.43
CA MET A 55 20.86 8.56 1.43
C MET A 55 21.38 7.24 0.84
N GLY A 56 21.16 6.96 -0.44
CA GLY A 56 21.72 5.79 -1.12
C GLY A 56 20.98 4.47 -0.86
N HIS A 57 19.76 4.52 -0.31
CA HIS A 57 18.93 3.35 -0.01
C HIS A 57 17.99 2.96 -1.15
N GLN A 58 18.31 3.26 -2.41
CA GLN A 58 17.39 3.03 -3.53
C GLN A 58 17.55 1.67 -4.23
N GLY A 59 18.47 0.81 -3.78
CA GLY A 59 18.71 -0.49 -4.39
C GLY A 59 19.52 -0.41 -5.69
N PRO A 60 19.44 -1.43 -6.58
CA PRO A 60 18.55 -2.60 -6.51
C PRO A 60 18.96 -3.61 -5.44
N TRP A 61 18.05 -4.51 -5.05
CA TRP A 61 18.28 -5.53 -4.01
C TRP A 61 18.16 -6.95 -4.58
N THR A 62 18.89 -7.90 -4.00
CA THR A 62 18.83 -9.32 -4.42
C THR A 62 17.93 -10.18 -3.53
N SER A 63 17.42 -9.64 -2.42
CA SER A 63 16.52 -10.35 -1.52
C SER A 63 15.45 -9.41 -0.93
N SER A 64 14.30 -9.99 -0.58
CA SER A 64 13.22 -9.28 0.11
C SER A 64 13.67 -8.74 1.47
N THR A 65 14.53 -9.48 2.17
CA THR A 65 15.10 -9.07 3.46
C THR A 65 15.92 -7.80 3.30
N ASP A 66 16.84 -7.75 2.32
CA ASP A 66 17.67 -6.57 2.09
C ASP A 66 16.83 -5.35 1.70
N TYR A 67 15.77 -5.57 0.90
CA TYR A 67 14.83 -4.52 0.52
C TYR A 67 14.10 -3.93 1.72
N LEU A 68 13.46 -4.77 2.55
CA LEU A 68 12.74 -4.33 3.75
C LEU A 68 13.69 -3.69 4.79
N GLN A 69 14.90 -4.23 4.92
CA GLN A 69 15.93 -3.70 5.81
C GLN A 69 16.37 -2.31 5.36
N SER A 70 16.53 -2.09 4.05
CA SER A 70 16.88 -0.79 3.48
C SER A 70 15.78 0.25 3.66
N ILE A 71 14.50 -0.14 3.62
CA ILE A 71 13.39 0.75 3.98
C ILE A 71 13.53 1.24 5.42
N ALA A 72 13.70 0.30 6.36
CA ALA A 72 13.80 0.64 7.77
C ALA A 72 15.04 1.47 8.08
N ASP A 73 16.18 1.14 7.50
CA ASP A 73 17.43 1.88 7.69
C ASP A 73 17.35 3.29 7.12
N ARG A 74 16.75 3.46 5.93
CA ARG A 74 16.48 4.77 5.33
C ARG A 74 15.64 5.65 6.24
N GLU A 75 14.52 5.13 6.72
CA GLU A 75 13.62 5.92 7.57
C GLU A 75 14.25 6.24 8.93
N ILE A 76 14.93 5.28 9.57
CA ILE A 76 15.66 5.54 10.82
C ILE A 76 16.72 6.64 10.61
N GLU A 77 17.49 6.55 9.52
CA GLU A 77 18.50 7.55 9.18
C GLU A 77 17.88 8.94 8.96
N TRP A 78 16.78 9.01 8.20
CA TRP A 78 16.08 10.26 7.94
C TRP A 78 15.47 10.86 9.20
N LEU A 79 14.80 10.05 10.02
CA LEU A 79 14.21 10.49 11.29
C LEU A 79 15.29 11.06 12.23
N SER A 80 16.43 10.37 12.33
CA SER A 80 17.53 10.80 13.20
C SER A 80 18.17 12.12 12.77
N LYS A 81 18.23 12.40 11.46
CA LYS A 81 18.99 13.54 10.91
C LYS A 81 18.12 14.72 10.47
N SER A 82 16.86 14.48 10.12
CA SER A 82 16.06 15.44 9.35
C SER A 82 14.68 15.73 9.93
N ALA A 83 14.07 14.83 10.71
CA ALA A 83 12.69 15.01 11.19
C ALA A 83 12.44 16.36 11.89
N HIS A 84 13.40 16.85 12.68
CA HIS A 84 13.32 18.13 13.37
C HIS A 84 13.21 19.36 12.42
N ARG A 85 13.61 19.22 11.15
CA ARG A 85 13.48 20.27 10.12
C ARG A 85 12.15 20.20 9.37
N HIS A 86 11.39 19.13 9.58
CA HIS A 86 10.12 18.84 8.91
C HIS A 86 9.01 18.61 9.95
N PRO A 87 8.66 19.63 10.77
CA PRO A 87 7.55 19.51 11.70
C PRO A 87 6.27 19.23 10.94
N GLN A 88 5.42 18.36 11.47
CA GLN A 88 4.19 18.00 10.76
C GLN A 88 3.24 19.20 10.70
N SER A 89 2.87 19.58 9.48
CA SER A 89 1.77 20.52 9.27
C SER A 89 0.47 19.76 9.50
N ARG A 90 -0.12 19.91 10.70
CA ARG A 90 -1.38 19.27 11.04
C ARG A 90 -2.50 19.86 10.21
N GLN A 91 -2.87 19.18 9.13
CA GLN A 91 -4.14 19.48 8.48
C GLN A 91 -5.29 18.99 9.38
N PRO A 92 -6.39 19.74 9.51
CA PRO A 92 -7.54 19.36 10.34
C PRO A 92 -8.12 17.96 10.11
N TRP A 93 -7.86 17.38 8.94
CA TRP A 93 -8.39 16.10 8.46
C TRP A 93 -7.36 14.97 8.46
N GLN A 94 -6.13 15.24 8.87
CA GLN A 94 -5.10 14.23 9.04
C GLN A 94 -5.09 13.77 10.50
N HIS A 95 -5.19 12.46 10.70
CA HIS A 95 -5.02 11.88 12.03
C HIS A 95 -3.57 12.05 12.48
N ALA A 96 -3.37 12.65 13.65
CA ALA A 96 -2.07 12.79 14.28
C ALA A 96 -2.15 12.40 15.75
N GLY A 97 -1.63 11.22 16.08
CA GLY A 97 -1.52 10.75 17.45
C GLY A 97 -0.55 11.58 18.30
N PRO A 98 -0.57 11.42 19.63
CA PRO A 98 0.33 12.13 20.53
C PRO A 98 1.83 11.91 20.24
N LEU A 99 2.17 10.76 19.64
CA LEU A 99 3.54 10.37 19.31
C LEU A 99 3.93 10.66 17.86
N GLN A 100 3.03 11.23 17.05
CA GLN A 100 3.27 11.48 15.63
C GLN A 100 4.46 12.42 15.37
N ASP A 101 4.71 13.37 16.28
CA ASP A 101 5.83 14.30 16.19
C ASP A 101 7.12 13.78 16.88
N SER A 102 7.10 12.54 17.41
CA SER A 102 8.21 11.95 18.16
C SER A 102 9.07 11.06 17.26
N ALA A 103 10.18 11.59 16.73
CA ALA A 103 11.11 10.81 15.92
C ALA A 103 11.57 9.52 16.64
N ASP A 104 11.76 9.56 17.96
CA ASP A 104 12.14 8.40 18.76
C ASP A 104 11.06 7.32 18.78
N ALA A 105 9.77 7.68 18.80
CA ALA A 105 8.67 6.72 18.75
C ALA A 105 8.59 6.01 17.38
N HIS A 106 8.84 6.74 16.30
CA HIS A 106 8.93 6.17 14.96
C HIS A 106 10.14 5.23 14.84
N ILE A 107 11.32 5.66 15.31
CA ILE A 107 12.54 4.85 15.32
C ILE A 107 12.35 3.58 16.15
N ALA A 108 11.72 3.66 17.32
CA ALA A 108 11.42 2.49 18.15
C ALA A 108 10.55 1.46 17.41
N SER A 109 9.54 1.93 16.69
CA SER A 109 8.63 1.09 15.90
C SER A 109 9.34 0.48 14.68
N LEU A 110 10.19 1.25 14.00
CA LEU A 110 11.02 0.74 12.90
C LEU A 110 12.05 -0.30 13.37
N ASN A 111 12.58 -0.16 14.59
CA ASN A 111 13.45 -1.18 15.18
C ASN A 111 12.69 -2.48 15.51
N LYS A 112 11.43 -2.40 15.98
CA LYS A 112 10.55 -3.57 16.12
C LYS A 112 10.36 -4.26 14.77
N PHE A 113 10.09 -3.49 13.71
CA PHE A 113 10.01 -4.02 12.35
C PHE A 113 11.30 -4.72 11.90
N LYS A 114 12.46 -4.06 12.04
CA LYS A 114 13.78 -4.65 11.73
C LYS A 114 14.02 -5.99 12.42
N ALA A 115 13.62 -6.10 13.69
CA ALA A 115 13.81 -7.31 14.48
C ALA A 115 13.08 -8.53 13.92
N VAL A 116 12.04 -8.34 13.10
CA VAL A 116 11.22 -9.43 12.54
C VAL A 116 11.40 -9.63 11.03
N ILE A 117 12.14 -8.80 10.31
CA ILE A 117 12.20 -8.86 8.83
C ILE A 117 12.55 -10.25 8.31
N THR A 118 13.60 -10.89 8.86
CA THR A 118 14.05 -12.21 8.42
C THR A 118 13.02 -13.31 8.63
N ASP A 119 12.15 -13.10 9.61
CA ASP A 119 11.17 -14.06 10.10
C ASP A 119 9.83 -13.94 9.36
N ILE A 120 9.45 -12.71 9.00
CA ILE A 120 8.18 -12.43 8.33
C ILE A 120 8.23 -12.66 6.81
N VAL A 121 9.42 -12.65 6.21
CA VAL A 121 9.58 -12.93 4.76
C VAL A 121 9.15 -14.38 4.49
N PRO A 122 8.19 -14.63 3.59
CA PRO A 122 7.74 -15.99 3.28
C PRO A 122 8.89 -16.89 2.83
N ARG A 123 8.82 -18.18 3.16
CA ARG A 123 9.81 -19.18 2.70
C ARG A 123 9.51 -19.73 1.30
N ASP A 124 8.30 -19.48 0.80
CA ASP A 124 7.89 -19.90 -0.53
C ASP A 124 8.63 -19.08 -1.60
N GLU A 125 9.38 -19.77 -2.47
CA GLU A 125 10.10 -19.15 -3.58
C GLU A 125 9.15 -18.47 -4.57
N ASP A 126 7.95 -19.00 -4.78
CA ASP A 126 6.98 -18.40 -5.70
C ASP A 126 6.48 -17.05 -5.19
N LEU A 127 6.43 -16.87 -3.87
CA LEU A 127 6.03 -15.63 -3.22
C LEU A 127 7.16 -14.61 -3.07
N THR A 128 8.41 -15.07 -2.98
CA THR A 128 9.58 -14.22 -2.74
C THR A 128 10.31 -13.80 -4.01
N ARG A 129 10.20 -14.55 -5.11
CA ARG A 129 10.84 -14.18 -6.36
C ARG A 129 10.18 -12.92 -6.94
N PRO A 130 10.92 -11.84 -7.25
CA PRO A 130 10.32 -10.62 -7.77
C PRO A 130 9.60 -10.79 -9.11
N ARG A 131 8.52 -10.02 -9.31
CA ARG A 131 7.74 -9.91 -10.55
C ARG A 131 7.59 -8.44 -10.94
N PHE A 132 7.29 -8.16 -12.21
CA PHE A 132 7.05 -6.80 -12.68
C PHE A 132 5.59 -6.41 -12.45
N TRP A 133 5.37 -5.30 -11.76
CA TRP A 133 4.04 -4.81 -11.37
C TRP A 133 3.74 -3.46 -12.00
N HIS A 134 2.53 -3.32 -12.52
CA HIS A 134 1.97 -2.04 -12.90
C HIS A 134 1.63 -1.24 -11.63
N PRO A 135 2.03 0.04 -11.52
CA PRO A 135 1.84 0.82 -10.30
C PRO A 135 0.38 1.23 -10.11
N ASP A 136 -0.35 1.47 -11.21
CA ASP A 136 -1.74 1.92 -11.16
C ASP A 136 -2.60 1.25 -12.24
N SER A 137 -3.07 0.03 -11.96
CA SER A 137 -3.81 -0.78 -12.94
C SER A 137 -5.31 -0.46 -13.01
N HIS A 138 -5.74 0.76 -12.66
CA HIS A 138 -7.15 1.12 -12.68
C HIS A 138 -7.73 1.16 -14.11
N ALA A 139 -9.06 1.10 -14.24
CA ALA A 139 -9.74 1.04 -15.55
C ALA A 139 -9.37 2.18 -16.52
N GLY A 140 -9.06 3.39 -16.03
CA GLY A 140 -8.63 4.52 -16.85
C GLY A 140 -7.30 4.32 -17.59
N ASN A 141 -6.50 3.32 -17.21
CA ASN A 141 -5.20 3.01 -17.81
C ASN A 141 -5.29 1.85 -18.82
N ILE A 142 -6.50 1.39 -19.14
CA ILE A 142 -6.75 0.25 -20.02
C ILE A 142 -7.62 0.71 -21.20
N TYR A 143 -7.05 0.65 -22.40
CA TYR A 143 -7.75 0.93 -23.64
C TYR A 143 -8.35 -0.35 -24.20
N VAL A 144 -9.58 -0.24 -24.69
CA VAL A 144 -10.32 -1.33 -25.35
C VAL A 144 -10.82 -0.88 -26.72
N ASP A 145 -10.96 -1.83 -27.66
CA ASP A 145 -11.62 -1.60 -28.95
C ASP A 145 -13.15 -1.71 -28.84
N GLU A 146 -13.86 -1.59 -29.97
CA GLU A 146 -15.33 -1.67 -30.03
C GLU A 146 -15.85 -3.07 -29.63
N GLU A 147 -15.02 -4.09 -29.76
CA GLU A 147 -15.28 -5.47 -29.37
C GLU A 147 -14.85 -5.80 -27.93
N ALA A 148 -14.42 -4.79 -27.15
CA ALA A 148 -13.94 -4.89 -25.77
C ALA A 148 -12.65 -5.72 -25.58
N ASN A 149 -11.82 -5.87 -26.62
CA ASN A 149 -10.48 -6.42 -26.48
C ASN A 149 -9.52 -5.36 -25.93
N ILE A 150 -8.62 -5.75 -25.02
CA ILE A 150 -7.57 -4.85 -24.51
C ILE A 150 -6.59 -4.55 -25.65
N THR A 151 -6.50 -3.27 -26.04
CA THR A 151 -5.60 -2.80 -27.11
C THR A 151 -4.31 -2.20 -26.57
N ALA A 152 -4.36 -1.56 -25.40
CA ALA A 152 -3.20 -1.00 -24.73
C ALA A 152 -3.39 -0.90 -23.22
N ILE A 153 -2.28 -1.03 -22.49
CA ILE A 153 -2.16 -0.67 -21.08
C ILE A 153 -1.12 0.44 -21.02
N ILE A 154 -1.49 1.57 -20.44
CA ILE A 154 -0.64 2.77 -20.35
C ILE A 154 -0.24 3.05 -18.91
N ASP A 155 0.52 4.13 -18.69
CA ASP A 155 0.89 4.62 -17.35
C ASP A 155 1.85 3.70 -16.57
N TRP A 156 2.79 3.11 -17.31
CA TRP A 156 3.88 2.29 -16.78
C TRP A 156 4.95 3.09 -16.01
N GLN A 157 4.78 4.40 -15.85
CA GLN A 157 5.70 5.23 -15.07
C GLN A 157 5.62 4.84 -13.60
N GLY A 158 6.76 4.56 -12.96
CA GLY A 158 6.79 4.04 -11.60
C GLY A 158 6.56 2.53 -11.49
N ALA A 159 6.44 1.81 -12.61
CA ALA A 159 6.43 0.36 -12.59
C ALA A 159 7.72 -0.18 -11.96
N TRP A 160 7.57 -1.24 -11.18
CA TRP A 160 8.64 -1.73 -10.33
C TRP A 160 8.57 -3.24 -10.19
N ILE A 161 9.71 -3.81 -9.83
CA ILE A 161 9.94 -5.23 -9.70
C ILE A 161 9.98 -5.53 -8.21
N THR A 162 8.99 -6.27 -7.71
CA THR A 162 8.86 -6.59 -6.28
C THR A 162 8.29 -8.01 -6.08
N PRO A 163 8.58 -8.69 -4.97
CA PRO A 163 8.03 -10.00 -4.66
C PRO A 163 6.50 -10.01 -4.60
N PRO A 164 5.83 -11.08 -5.05
CA PRO A 164 4.38 -11.22 -4.96
C PRO A 164 3.78 -10.99 -3.58
N PHE A 165 4.46 -11.37 -2.49
CA PHE A 165 3.91 -11.14 -1.15
C PHE A 165 3.75 -9.66 -0.79
N ILE A 166 4.47 -8.77 -1.48
CA ILE A 166 4.36 -7.30 -1.37
C ILE A 166 3.49 -6.75 -2.52
N GLY A 167 3.74 -7.20 -3.75
CA GLY A 167 3.15 -6.60 -4.96
C GLY A 167 1.71 -7.04 -5.29
N ILE A 168 1.24 -8.18 -4.78
CA ILE A 168 -0.13 -8.64 -5.05
C ILE A 168 -1.13 -7.73 -4.34
N ASN A 169 -1.99 -7.05 -5.09
CA ASN A 169 -3.13 -6.32 -4.56
C ASN A 169 -4.41 -6.72 -5.28
N PRO A 170 -5.59 -6.58 -4.63
CA PRO A 170 -6.87 -6.61 -5.32
C PRO A 170 -6.84 -5.68 -6.53
N SER A 171 -7.36 -6.13 -7.67
CA SER A 171 -7.25 -5.35 -8.91
C SER A 171 -8.07 -4.05 -8.79
N PRO A 172 -7.45 -2.86 -8.98
CA PRO A 172 -8.15 -1.58 -8.94
C PRO A 172 -9.09 -1.36 -10.13
N ILE A 173 -9.14 -2.28 -11.09
CA ILE A 173 -10.18 -2.33 -12.14
C ILE A 173 -11.55 -2.64 -11.52
N LEU A 174 -11.56 -3.43 -10.43
CA LEU A 174 -12.77 -3.85 -9.76
C LEU A 174 -13.08 -2.91 -8.60
N ASP A 175 -14.34 -2.48 -8.51
CA ASP A 175 -14.82 -1.76 -7.33
C ASP A 175 -15.22 -2.75 -6.25
N TYR A 176 -14.28 -3.05 -5.35
CA TYR A 176 -14.48 -4.00 -4.26
C TYR A 176 -15.52 -3.50 -3.26
N VAL A 177 -16.72 -4.07 -3.36
CA VAL A 177 -17.86 -3.82 -2.46
C VAL A 177 -18.11 -5.00 -1.55
N ASP A 178 -18.84 -4.76 -0.45
CA ASP A 178 -19.40 -5.82 0.37
C ASP A 178 -20.28 -6.74 -0.49
N ILE A 179 -19.87 -8.00 -0.65
CA ILE A 179 -20.51 -8.94 -1.57
C ILE A 179 -21.98 -9.14 -1.25
N MET A 180 -22.84 -8.95 -2.26
CA MET A 180 -24.28 -9.15 -2.21
C MET A 180 -24.77 -9.89 -3.45
N MET A 181 -25.09 -11.18 -3.28
CA MET A 181 -25.53 -12.05 -4.39
C MET A 181 -27.06 -12.15 -4.53
N LYS A 182 -27.82 -11.52 -3.62
CA LYS A 182 -29.28 -11.48 -3.66
C LYS A 182 -29.77 -10.10 -3.29
N LEU A 183 -30.75 -9.60 -4.05
CA LEU A 183 -31.45 -8.37 -3.70
C LEU A 183 -32.28 -8.58 -2.41
N PRO A 184 -32.41 -7.54 -1.56
CA PRO A 184 -33.24 -7.63 -0.37
C PRO A 184 -34.72 -7.74 -0.74
N GLU A 185 -35.53 -8.37 0.12
CA GLU A 185 -36.96 -8.64 -0.17
C GLU A 185 -37.77 -7.36 -0.43
N ASN A 186 -37.41 -6.27 0.25
CA ASN A 186 -38.04 -4.96 0.11
C ASN A 186 -37.54 -4.17 -1.12
N PHE A 187 -36.69 -4.73 -1.99
CA PHE A 187 -36.10 -4.03 -3.14
C PHE A 187 -37.14 -3.31 -4.00
N LYS A 188 -38.29 -3.95 -4.27
CA LYS A 188 -39.35 -3.37 -5.11
C LYS A 188 -39.98 -2.10 -4.50
N SER A 189 -40.00 -1.99 -3.17
CA SER A 189 -40.56 -0.85 -2.43
C SER A 189 -39.58 0.29 -2.19
N LEU A 190 -38.29 0.13 -2.52
CA LEU A 190 -37.29 1.18 -2.34
C LEU A 190 -37.46 2.32 -3.35
N HIS A 191 -36.87 3.48 -3.02
CA HIS A 191 -36.73 4.58 -3.96
C HIS A 191 -35.76 4.21 -5.10
N GLU A 192 -35.92 4.80 -6.29
CA GLU A 192 -35.10 4.41 -7.46
C GLU A 192 -33.60 4.62 -7.24
N ALA A 193 -33.20 5.70 -6.56
CA ALA A 193 -31.80 5.93 -6.23
C ALA A 193 -31.18 4.80 -5.38
N ASP A 194 -31.94 4.25 -4.42
CA ASP A 194 -31.47 3.13 -3.59
C ASP A 194 -31.46 1.82 -4.37
N LYS A 195 -32.43 1.63 -5.27
CA LYS A 195 -32.44 0.48 -6.19
C LYS A 195 -31.22 0.50 -7.09
N GLU A 196 -30.83 1.66 -7.60
CA GLU A 196 -29.65 1.82 -8.45
C GLU A 196 -28.36 1.45 -7.70
N LYS A 197 -28.19 1.93 -6.46
CA LYS A 197 -27.07 1.53 -5.60
C LYS A 197 -27.01 0.02 -5.38
N LEU A 198 -28.16 -0.62 -5.12
CA LEU A 198 -28.23 -2.07 -4.94
C LEU A 198 -27.95 -2.85 -6.23
N ARG A 199 -28.43 -2.38 -7.39
CA ARG A 199 -28.12 -2.96 -8.70
C ARG A 199 -26.62 -2.86 -9.00
N TYR A 200 -26.02 -1.69 -8.75
CA TYR A 200 -24.58 -1.48 -8.90
C TYR A 200 -23.78 -2.43 -8.01
N ARG A 201 -24.09 -2.47 -6.70
CA ARG A 201 -23.45 -3.37 -5.74
C ARG A 201 -23.54 -4.84 -6.15
N MET A 202 -24.72 -5.28 -6.61
CA MET A 202 -24.91 -6.65 -7.11
C MET A 202 -24.08 -6.92 -8.38
N SER A 203 -24.03 -5.96 -9.31
CA SER A 203 -23.20 -6.06 -10.52
C SER A 203 -21.72 -6.20 -10.16
N GLN A 204 -21.21 -5.36 -9.26
CA GLN A 204 -19.82 -5.45 -8.78
C GLN A 204 -19.56 -6.78 -8.07
N SER A 205 -20.50 -7.24 -7.24
CA SER A 205 -20.40 -8.53 -6.55
C SER A 205 -20.22 -9.71 -7.52
N ILE A 206 -20.94 -9.69 -8.64
CA ILE A 206 -20.83 -10.72 -9.69
C ILE A 206 -19.44 -10.65 -10.34
N LEU A 207 -18.96 -9.46 -10.70
CA LEU A 207 -17.65 -9.27 -11.32
C LEU A 207 -16.50 -9.71 -10.40
N ILE A 208 -16.51 -9.28 -9.14
CA ILE A 208 -15.51 -9.68 -8.13
C ILE A 208 -15.51 -11.19 -7.96
N THR A 209 -16.69 -11.79 -7.79
CA THR A 209 -16.80 -13.25 -7.60
C THR A 209 -16.28 -14.00 -8.83
N ALA A 210 -16.61 -13.55 -10.04
CA ALA A 210 -16.14 -14.17 -11.28
C ALA A 210 -14.62 -14.05 -11.43
N TYR A 211 -14.07 -12.84 -11.25
CA TYR A 211 -12.63 -12.59 -11.32
C TYR A 211 -11.87 -13.46 -10.33
N GLU A 212 -12.33 -13.52 -9.09
CA GLU A 212 -11.61 -14.27 -8.08
C GLU A 212 -11.75 -15.78 -8.23
N THR A 213 -12.91 -16.27 -8.67
CA THR A 213 -13.10 -17.69 -8.96
C THR A 213 -12.16 -18.14 -10.08
N GLU A 214 -12.07 -17.33 -11.14
CA GLU A 214 -11.18 -17.61 -12.27
C GLU A 214 -9.70 -17.46 -11.88
N THR A 215 -9.38 -16.46 -11.06
CA THR A 215 -8.02 -16.30 -10.53
C THR A 215 -7.64 -17.46 -9.62
N ALA A 216 -8.57 -17.99 -8.81
CA ALA A 216 -8.34 -19.16 -7.98
C ALA A 216 -8.05 -20.41 -8.82
N SER A 217 -8.67 -20.54 -9.98
CA SER A 217 -8.47 -21.68 -10.88
C SER A 217 -7.13 -21.59 -11.64
N ILE A 218 -6.70 -20.38 -12.02
CA ILE A 218 -5.48 -20.14 -12.82
C ILE A 218 -4.23 -19.94 -11.94
N ASN A 219 -4.40 -19.34 -10.77
CA ASN A 219 -3.34 -18.92 -9.86
C ASN A 219 -3.78 -18.92 -8.38
N PRO A 220 -4.00 -20.11 -7.78
CA PRO A 220 -4.45 -20.24 -6.39
C PRO A 220 -3.62 -19.44 -5.36
N PRO A 221 -2.26 -19.42 -5.42
CA PRO A 221 -1.46 -18.65 -4.47
C PRO A 221 -1.77 -17.16 -4.49
N LEU A 222 -2.17 -16.60 -5.65
CA LEU A 222 -2.49 -15.20 -5.76
C LEU A 222 -3.79 -14.84 -5.02
N ILE A 223 -4.80 -15.70 -5.07
CA ILE A 223 -6.04 -15.50 -4.31
C ILE A 223 -5.79 -15.59 -2.80
N GLU A 224 -5.03 -16.60 -2.38
CA GLU A 224 -4.65 -16.75 -0.97
C GLU A 224 -3.94 -15.49 -0.47
N MET A 225 -2.99 -15.00 -1.25
CA MET A 225 -2.26 -13.77 -0.96
C MET A 225 -3.12 -12.50 -0.97
N MET A 226 -4.23 -12.45 -1.71
CA MET A 226 -5.15 -11.31 -1.69
C MET A 226 -6.11 -11.33 -0.50
N ARG A 227 -6.44 -12.52 0.03
CA ARG A 227 -7.55 -12.68 0.99
C ARG A 227 -7.14 -13.03 2.42
N THR A 228 -5.94 -13.52 2.66
CA THR A 228 -5.53 -13.84 4.05
C THR A 228 -5.11 -12.59 4.81
N ALA A 229 -5.52 -12.48 6.08
CA ALA A 229 -5.17 -11.35 6.94
C ALA A 229 -3.64 -11.20 7.08
N HIS A 230 -2.96 -12.33 7.25
CA HIS A 230 -1.51 -12.42 7.33
C HIS A 230 -0.78 -11.76 6.15
N SER A 231 -1.24 -12.06 4.92
CA SER A 231 -0.70 -11.44 3.71
C SER A 231 -0.90 -9.94 3.66
N GLN A 232 -2.04 -9.44 4.17
CA GLN A 232 -2.29 -8.00 4.22
C GLN A 232 -1.41 -7.32 5.27
N THR A 233 -1.17 -7.98 6.40
CA THR A 233 -0.20 -7.52 7.41
C THR A 233 1.17 -7.31 6.78
N LEU A 234 1.68 -8.27 5.98
CA LEU A 234 2.98 -8.14 5.32
C LEU A 234 3.08 -6.93 4.37
N LYS A 235 2.05 -6.72 3.55
CA LYS A 235 2.00 -5.58 2.61
C LYS A 235 1.91 -4.26 3.34
N GLN A 236 1.09 -4.22 4.39
CA GLN A 236 0.91 -3.02 5.22
C GLN A 236 2.18 -2.68 6.00
N LEU A 237 2.95 -3.67 6.47
CA LEU A 237 4.25 -3.41 7.10
C LEU A 237 5.19 -2.70 6.13
N GLU A 238 5.31 -3.21 4.90
CA GLU A 238 6.15 -2.58 3.87
C GLU A 238 5.65 -1.16 3.56
N ALA A 239 4.36 -1.00 3.28
CA ALA A 239 3.77 0.29 2.90
C ALA A 239 3.92 1.34 4.02
N PHE A 240 3.56 0.99 5.26
CA PHE A 240 3.59 1.93 6.38
C PHE A 240 5.01 2.19 6.88
N ALA A 241 5.91 1.20 6.84
CA ALA A 241 7.31 1.41 7.18
C ALA A 241 7.97 2.43 6.26
N ASN A 242 7.55 2.55 4.99
CA ASN A 242 8.14 3.50 4.04
C ASN A 242 7.83 4.98 4.33
N ALA A 243 6.79 5.28 5.12
CA ALA A 243 6.26 6.64 5.23
C ALA A 243 5.61 6.90 6.59
N THR A 244 6.17 6.35 7.67
CA THR A 244 5.61 6.51 9.03
C THR A 244 5.46 7.97 9.43
N TRP A 245 6.46 8.81 9.08
CA TRP A 245 6.40 10.25 9.30
C TRP A 245 5.34 10.88 8.39
N ASP A 246 5.41 10.69 7.08
CA ASP A 246 4.55 11.42 6.15
C ASP A 246 3.06 11.06 6.22
N ASN A 247 2.69 9.83 6.63
CA ASN A 247 1.30 9.36 6.57
C ASN A 247 0.61 9.19 7.95
N ALA A 248 1.24 8.48 8.89
CA ALA A 248 0.86 8.35 10.31
C ALA A 248 1.63 7.18 10.95
N LEU A 249 1.94 7.29 12.24
CA LEU A 249 2.56 6.22 13.04
C LEU A 249 1.55 5.13 13.46
N TYR A 250 0.31 5.53 13.76
CA TYR A 250 -0.76 4.63 14.20
C TYR A 250 -0.93 3.38 13.33
N PRO A 251 -1.14 3.48 11.99
CA PRO A 251 -1.36 2.29 11.16
C PRO A 251 -0.13 1.37 11.13
N PHE A 252 1.08 1.92 11.28
CA PHE A 252 2.29 1.10 11.39
C PHE A 252 2.32 0.30 12.71
N ASN A 253 2.01 0.96 13.83
CA ASN A 253 1.91 0.30 15.14
C ASN A 253 0.81 -0.75 15.18
N GLU A 254 -0.36 -0.47 14.59
CA GLU A 254 -1.46 -1.43 14.45
C GLU A 254 -1.00 -2.68 13.68
N THR A 255 -0.16 -2.49 12.66
CA THR A 255 0.38 -3.60 11.88
C THR A 255 1.43 -4.40 12.67
N LEU A 256 2.30 -3.74 13.44
CA LEU A 256 3.26 -4.41 14.32
C LEU A 256 2.59 -5.16 15.48
N LEU A 257 1.47 -4.64 16.02
CA LEU A 257 0.65 -5.33 17.01
C LEU A 257 0.06 -6.62 16.43
N ARG A 258 -0.46 -6.56 15.19
CA ARG A 258 -0.94 -7.76 14.49
C ARG A 258 0.15 -8.80 14.28
N VAL A 259 1.37 -8.38 13.90
CA VAL A 259 2.53 -9.31 13.82
C VAL A 259 2.79 -10.01 15.15
N GLN A 260 2.76 -9.27 16.27
CA GLN A 260 2.94 -9.86 17.60
C GLN A 260 1.84 -10.88 17.93
N GLN A 261 0.58 -10.53 17.66
CA GLN A 261 -0.58 -11.39 17.94
C GLN A 261 -0.62 -12.63 17.04
N GLU A 262 -0.22 -12.48 15.78
CA GLU A 262 -0.25 -13.52 14.76
C GLU A 262 1.09 -14.24 14.60
N TRP A 263 2.05 -14.07 15.53
CA TRP A 263 3.43 -14.54 15.38
C TRP A 263 3.55 -16.03 15.01
N SER A 264 2.66 -16.86 15.57
CA SER A 264 2.62 -18.29 15.28
C SER A 264 2.34 -18.63 13.81
N HIS A 265 1.69 -17.73 13.05
CA HIS A 265 1.42 -17.93 11.62
C HIS A 265 2.66 -17.85 10.74
N PHE A 266 3.76 -17.26 11.23
CA PHE A 266 5.04 -17.25 10.50
C PHE A 266 5.77 -18.61 10.52
N GLY A 267 5.19 -19.62 11.20
CA GLY A 267 5.72 -20.97 11.26
C GLY A 267 7.07 -21.05 11.95
N LEU A 268 7.29 -20.18 12.95
CA LEU A 268 8.53 -20.02 13.68
C LEU A 268 8.39 -20.53 15.11
N ASP A 269 9.44 -21.22 15.58
CA ASP A 269 9.57 -21.58 16.98
C ASP A 269 10.03 -20.36 17.79
N GLY A 270 9.28 -20.00 18.83
CA GLY A 270 9.63 -18.91 19.75
C GLY A 270 8.59 -17.80 19.80
N ASN A 271 8.88 -16.79 20.62
CA ASN A 271 8.03 -15.61 20.77
C ASN A 271 8.48 -14.49 19.82
N CYS A 272 7.56 -13.57 19.52
CA CYS A 272 7.89 -12.33 18.82
C CYS A 272 9.07 -11.63 19.54
N PRO A 273 10.09 -11.14 18.80
CA PRO A 273 11.29 -10.55 19.39
C PRO A 273 11.04 -9.19 20.06
N TYR A 274 9.83 -8.67 19.95
CA TYR A 274 9.35 -7.52 20.69
C TYR A 274 7.99 -7.80 21.32
N GLU A 275 7.68 -7.03 22.36
CA GLU A 275 6.36 -7.00 22.97
C GLU A 275 5.94 -5.55 23.20
N PHE A 276 4.73 -5.19 22.79
CA PHE A 276 4.09 -3.95 23.21
C PHE A 276 3.66 -4.07 24.66
N SER A 277 4.12 -3.14 25.49
CA SER A 277 3.72 -3.05 26.88
C SER A 277 2.23 -2.74 27.03
N ALA A 278 1.65 -3.07 28.18
CA ALA A 278 0.25 -2.75 28.48
C ALA A 278 -0.06 -1.25 28.35
N SER A 279 0.91 -0.37 28.65
CA SER A 279 0.76 1.07 28.46
C SER A 279 0.72 1.47 26.98
N GLU A 280 1.59 0.91 26.15
CA GLU A 280 1.57 1.18 24.70
C GLU A 280 0.27 0.66 24.08
N MET A 281 -0.20 -0.52 24.49
CA MET A 281 -1.47 -1.08 24.01
C MET A 281 -2.67 -0.23 24.42
N GLN A 282 -2.73 0.26 25.66
CA GLN A 282 -3.81 1.14 26.10
C GLN A 282 -3.79 2.46 25.32
N GLN A 283 -2.61 3.09 25.18
CA GLN A 283 -2.48 4.32 24.40
C GLN A 283 -2.93 4.13 22.95
N HIS A 284 -2.56 3.01 22.33
CA HIS A 284 -2.96 2.66 20.97
C HIS A 284 -4.47 2.44 20.85
N GLN A 285 -5.11 1.82 21.85
CA GLN A 285 -6.57 1.68 21.90
C GLN A 285 -7.28 3.03 22.06
N ASP A 286 -6.74 3.92 22.90
CA ASP A 286 -7.29 5.26 23.10
C ASP A 286 -7.20 6.11 21.81
N GLU A 287 -6.21 5.83 20.96
CA GLU A 287 -6.03 6.50 19.66
C GLU A 287 -6.94 5.94 18.55
N ALA A 288 -7.42 4.70 18.69
CA ALA A 288 -8.18 3.99 17.66
C ALA A 288 -9.48 4.71 17.27
N GLU A 289 -10.22 5.25 18.24
CA GLU A 289 -11.48 5.95 17.97
C GLU A 289 -11.24 7.22 17.11
N ASN A 290 -10.19 7.98 17.42
CA ASN A 290 -9.83 9.17 16.65
C ASN A 290 -9.39 8.82 15.21
N PHE A 291 -8.67 7.72 15.06
CA PHE A 291 -8.27 7.22 13.75
C PHE A 291 -9.49 6.76 12.94
N ASP A 292 -10.39 5.97 13.55
CA ASP A 292 -11.62 5.48 12.95
C ASP A 292 -12.55 6.61 12.52
N ASP A 293 -12.66 7.67 13.32
CA ASP A 293 -13.44 8.86 12.98
C ASP A 293 -12.86 9.60 11.77
N SER A 294 -11.53 9.68 11.68
CA SER A 294 -10.84 10.25 10.51
C SER A 294 -11.10 9.39 9.26
N GLN A 295 -11.02 8.07 9.37
CA GLN A 295 -11.33 7.15 8.26
C GLN A 295 -12.80 7.23 7.84
N ARG A 296 -13.72 7.32 8.80
CA ARG A 296 -15.17 7.46 8.54
C ARG A 296 -15.48 8.78 7.85
N PHE A 297 -14.80 9.86 8.22
CA PHE A 297 -14.91 11.14 7.53
C PHE A 297 -14.54 10.99 6.04
N TRP A 298 -13.36 10.43 5.75
CA TRP A 298 -12.90 10.24 4.37
C TRP A 298 -13.79 9.32 3.56
N HIS A 299 -14.28 8.25 4.19
CA HIS A 299 -15.26 7.36 3.58
C HIS A 299 -16.54 8.11 3.18
N ASN A 300 -17.05 9.00 4.03
CA ASN A 300 -18.30 9.73 3.81
C ASN A 300 -18.19 10.82 2.73
N VAL A 301 -16.99 11.38 2.51
CA VAL A 301 -16.76 12.43 1.50
C VAL A 301 -16.22 11.87 0.18
N ARG A 302 -15.97 10.56 0.11
CA ARG A 302 -15.48 9.87 -1.08
C ARG A 302 -16.41 10.15 -2.27
N GLY A 303 -15.83 10.68 -3.36
CA GLY A 303 -16.56 11.09 -4.57
C GLY A 303 -16.86 12.59 -4.64
N VAL A 304 -16.84 13.30 -3.51
CA VAL A 304 -16.90 14.78 -3.47
C VAL A 304 -15.50 15.36 -3.34
N LEU A 305 -14.70 14.81 -2.44
CA LEU A 305 -13.34 15.25 -2.16
C LEU A 305 -12.49 14.01 -1.84
N SER A 306 -11.35 13.88 -2.51
CA SER A 306 -10.35 12.87 -2.16
C SER A 306 -9.34 13.38 -1.13
N GLU A 307 -8.63 12.46 -0.50
CA GLU A 307 -7.62 12.74 0.53
C GLU A 307 -6.48 13.65 0.06
N ASP A 308 -6.13 13.56 -1.24
CA ASP A 308 -5.12 14.40 -1.89
C ASP A 308 -5.68 15.76 -2.36
N GLY A 309 -6.94 16.07 -2.06
CA GLY A 309 -7.57 17.35 -2.33
C GLY A 309 -8.20 17.49 -3.72
N TYR A 310 -8.29 16.40 -4.50
CA TYR A 310 -8.96 16.42 -5.80
C TYR A 310 -10.50 16.40 -5.66
N THR A 311 -11.17 17.14 -6.55
CA THR A 311 -12.62 17.21 -6.69
C THR A 311 -12.98 17.53 -8.14
N THR A 312 -14.18 17.14 -8.58
CA THR A 312 -14.67 17.51 -9.91
C THR A 312 -15.12 18.99 -9.92
N ASN A 313 -15.24 19.59 -11.11
CA ASN A 313 -15.80 20.95 -11.21
C ASN A 313 -17.23 21.05 -10.68
N ASP A 314 -18.02 19.99 -10.88
CA ASP A 314 -19.43 19.94 -10.44
C ASP A 314 -19.54 19.81 -8.91
N ASP A 315 -18.61 19.06 -8.30
CA ASP A 315 -18.57 18.83 -6.85
C ASP A 315 -17.78 19.89 -6.08
N TYR A 316 -17.02 20.76 -6.77
CA TYR A 316 -16.20 21.80 -6.15
C TYR A 316 -16.93 22.64 -5.09
N PRO A 317 -18.17 23.12 -5.31
CA PRO A 317 -18.90 23.87 -4.28
C PRO A 317 -19.14 23.06 -3.00
N SER A 318 -19.41 21.76 -3.14
CA SER A 318 -19.60 20.83 -2.02
C SER A 318 -18.29 20.55 -1.30
N ALA A 319 -17.21 20.29 -2.05
CA ALA A 319 -15.88 20.08 -1.50
C ALA A 319 -15.37 21.30 -0.72
N ALA A 320 -15.54 22.50 -1.28
CA ALA A 320 -15.18 23.75 -0.62
C ALA A 320 -15.97 23.98 0.69
N LYS A 321 -17.26 23.58 0.71
CA LYS A 321 -18.09 23.65 1.91
C LYS A 321 -17.57 22.69 3.00
N VAL A 322 -17.27 21.44 2.64
CA VAL A 322 -16.72 20.43 3.57
C VAL A 322 -15.41 20.93 4.19
N LEU A 323 -14.47 21.42 3.37
CA LEU A 323 -13.18 21.95 3.86
C LEU A 323 -13.37 23.16 4.78
N LYS A 324 -14.32 24.04 4.47
CA LYS A 324 -14.63 25.20 5.31
C LYS A 324 -15.24 24.79 6.66
N GLU A 325 -16.09 23.77 6.69
CA GLU A 325 -16.65 23.21 7.92
C GLU A 325 -15.58 22.54 8.80
N LEU A 326 -14.65 21.82 8.19
CA LEU A 326 -13.49 21.25 8.87
C LEU A 326 -12.62 22.34 9.50
N GLN A 327 -12.28 23.38 8.74
CA GLN A 327 -11.48 24.50 9.24
C GLN A 327 -12.14 25.17 10.45
N ASN A 328 -13.45 25.45 10.37
CA ASN A 328 -14.20 26.05 11.48
C ASN A 328 -14.25 25.16 12.72
N THR A 329 -14.28 23.84 12.55
CA THR A 329 -14.28 22.88 13.67
C THR A 329 -12.91 22.84 14.34
N ALA A 330 -11.83 22.81 13.55
CA ALA A 330 -10.46 22.86 14.08
C ALA A 330 -10.15 24.17 14.82
N GLU A 331 -10.66 25.30 14.34
CA GLU A 331 -10.50 26.59 15.03
C GLU A 331 -11.31 26.70 16.34
N ARG A 332 -12.31 25.83 16.55
CA ARG A 332 -13.18 25.84 17.73
C ARG A 332 -12.81 24.84 18.82
N SER A 333 -11.96 23.86 18.53
CA SER A 333 -11.41 22.93 19.53
C SER A 333 -10.13 23.57 20.12
N PRO A 334 -10.15 24.07 21.37
CA PRO A 334 -8.92 24.52 22.02
C PRO A 334 -8.06 23.30 22.35
N ASN A 335 -6.75 23.42 22.10
CA ASN A 335 -5.70 22.46 22.46
C ASN A 335 -5.84 21.86 23.87
#